data_AF-A0A2D6F2H1-F1
#
_entry.id   AF-A0A2D6F2H1-F1
#
_cell.length_a   1.000
_cell.length_b   1.000
_cell.length_c   1.000
_cell.angle_alpha   90.00
_cell.angle_beta   90.00
_cell.angle_gamma   90.00
#
_symmetry.space_group_name_H-M   'P 1'
#
loop_
_entity.id
_entity.type
_entity.pdbx_description
1 polymer ?
#
loop_
_entity_poly.entity_id
_entity_poly.type
_entity_poly.pdbx_seq_one_letter_code
_entity_poly.pdbx_strand_id
1 'polypeptide(L)'
;MPITRPSAALKNKTNVNPVNDRTKEATAEDFAEISNILIELADGVDAVTGSETPNPNYGVFSSLPLLQAAYPTAQAGAYAVIDEGVGTDPKLALFDSNDTVWKLSGAADQTPTEVFINGYWTDKTTNSDKSNHEIGDVIRGFRNTAYIIAEIIALPITNDNNLKFYLYNEA
;
A
#
# COMPACT_ATOMS: atom_id res chain seq x y z
N MET A 1 9.22 -24.19 4.61
CA MET A 1 9.93 -25.42 5.02
C MET A 1 10.76 -25.90 3.83
N PRO A 2 12.05 -26.25 3.98
CA PRO A 2 12.83 -26.78 2.86
C PRO A 2 12.30 -28.17 2.48
N ILE A 3 11.99 -28.38 1.19
CA ILE A 3 11.54 -29.67 0.65
C ILE A 3 12.74 -30.63 0.66
N THR A 4 12.55 -31.81 1.26
CA THR A 4 13.59 -32.83 1.37
C THR A 4 13.80 -33.47 0.01
N ARG A 5 15.06 -33.45 -0.47
CA ARG A 5 15.42 -34.16 -1.70
C ARG A 5 15.47 -35.68 -1.46
N PRO A 6 15.27 -36.50 -2.50
CA PRO A 6 15.45 -37.94 -2.39
C PRO A 6 16.75 -38.33 -1.69
N SER A 7 16.62 -39.21 -0.71
CA SER A 7 17.60 -39.65 0.29
C SER A 7 18.76 -40.47 -0.30
N ALA A 8 18.60 -41.09 -1.48
CA ALA A 8 19.68 -41.80 -2.16
C ALA A 8 19.42 -42.02 -3.67
N ALA A 9 20.49 -42.21 -4.45
CA ALA A 9 20.38 -42.69 -5.84
C ALA A 9 19.82 -44.11 -5.90
N LEU A 10 18.94 -44.41 -6.86
CA LEU A 10 18.21 -45.70 -7.04
C LEU A 10 19.08 -46.96 -6.84
N LYS A 11 20.35 -46.92 -7.24
CA LYS A 11 21.30 -48.04 -7.09
C LYS A 11 21.56 -48.47 -5.63
N ASN A 12 21.28 -47.59 -4.66
CA ASN A 12 21.58 -47.79 -3.24
C ASN A 12 20.36 -48.25 -2.41
N LYS A 13 19.18 -48.39 -3.03
CA LYS A 13 17.93 -48.78 -2.34
C LYS A 13 17.73 -50.30 -2.33
N THR A 14 17.09 -50.82 -1.28
CA THR A 14 16.88 -52.25 -1.07
C THR A 14 15.58 -52.68 -1.72
N ASN A 15 15.66 -53.69 -2.58
CA ASN A 15 14.49 -54.18 -3.29
C ASN A 15 13.77 -55.26 -2.49
N VAL A 16 12.49 -55.03 -2.17
CA VAL A 16 11.66 -55.95 -1.38
C VAL A 16 10.95 -56.99 -2.28
N ASN A 17 10.83 -56.76 -3.60
CA ASN A 17 10.22 -57.70 -4.56
C ASN A 17 10.94 -57.65 -5.93
N PRO A 18 12.08 -58.36 -6.07
CA PRO A 18 12.86 -58.34 -7.31
C PRO A 18 12.14 -58.97 -8.50
N VAL A 19 11.96 -58.22 -9.57
CA VAL A 19 11.79 -58.75 -10.94
C VAL A 19 13.15 -58.88 -11.63
N ASN A 20 13.17 -59.56 -12.76
CA ASN A 20 14.40 -60.00 -13.44
C ASN A 20 15.33 -58.85 -13.90
N ASP A 21 14.94 -57.58 -13.71
CA ASP A 21 15.64 -56.40 -14.18
C ASP A 21 15.48 -55.24 -13.19
N ARG A 22 16.51 -55.00 -12.36
CA ARG A 22 16.57 -53.92 -11.36
C ARG A 22 16.38 -52.51 -11.93
N THR A 23 16.56 -52.32 -13.24
CA THR A 23 16.37 -51.02 -13.89
C THR A 23 14.89 -50.70 -14.15
N LYS A 24 13.99 -51.67 -13.97
CA LYS A 24 12.55 -51.56 -14.22
C LYS A 24 11.71 -51.65 -12.94
N GLU A 25 12.34 -51.60 -11.78
CA GLU A 25 11.68 -51.86 -10.50
C GLU A 25 11.47 -50.56 -9.73
N ALA A 26 10.21 -50.21 -9.51
CA ALA A 26 9.87 -49.28 -8.44
C ALA A 26 9.85 -50.07 -7.13
N THR A 27 10.77 -49.76 -6.22
CA THR A 27 10.84 -50.41 -4.91
C THR A 27 9.81 -49.82 -3.95
N ALA A 28 9.45 -50.56 -2.89
CA ALA A 28 8.58 -50.02 -1.83
C ALA A 28 9.16 -48.75 -1.18
N GLU A 29 10.50 -48.65 -1.12
CA GLU A 29 11.22 -47.47 -0.65
C GLU A 29 11.04 -46.26 -1.59
N ASP A 30 10.87 -46.48 -2.90
CA ASP A 30 10.58 -45.41 -3.86
C ASP A 30 9.16 -44.85 -3.67
N PHE A 31 8.17 -45.72 -3.48
CA PHE A 31 6.80 -45.27 -3.21
C PHE A 31 6.68 -44.54 -1.87
N ALA A 32 7.40 -45.00 -0.84
CA ALA A 32 7.45 -44.32 0.46
C ALA A 32 8.09 -42.94 0.36
N GLU A 33 9.20 -42.81 -0.37
CA GLU A 33 9.86 -41.53 -0.60
C GLU A 33 9.01 -40.56 -1.42
N ILE A 34 8.38 -41.04 -2.50
CA ILE A 34 7.46 -40.24 -3.30
C ILE A 34 6.27 -39.77 -2.45
N SER A 35 5.71 -40.65 -1.61
CA SER A 35 4.62 -40.28 -0.70
C SER A 35 5.04 -39.17 0.27
N ASN A 36 6.23 -39.26 0.85
CA ASN A 36 6.74 -38.24 1.77
C ASN A 36 6.97 -36.91 1.04
N ILE A 37 7.53 -36.91 -0.17
CA ILE A 37 7.71 -35.71 -0.98
C ILE A 37 6.36 -35.07 -1.31
N LEU A 38 5.34 -35.86 -1.66
CA LEU A 38 4.00 -35.36 -1.96
C LEU A 38 3.33 -34.75 -0.72
N ILE A 39 3.52 -35.34 0.46
CA ILE A 39 3.03 -34.78 1.73
C ILE A 39 3.75 -33.45 2.04
N GLU A 40 5.08 -33.40 1.93
CA GLU A 40 5.85 -32.16 2.15
C GLU A 40 5.46 -31.05 1.16
N LEU A 41 5.17 -31.41 -0.09
CA LEU A 41 4.66 -30.46 -1.08
C LEU A 41 3.25 -29.97 -0.73
N ALA A 42 2.36 -30.86 -0.28
CA ALA A 42 1.03 -30.48 0.17
C ALA A 42 1.10 -29.52 1.37
N ASP A 43 1.91 -29.86 2.39
CA ASP A 43 2.16 -28.99 3.55
C ASP A 43 2.82 -27.67 3.14
N GLY A 44 3.72 -27.70 2.16
CA GLY A 44 4.37 -26.52 1.62
C GLY A 44 3.39 -25.59 0.89
N VAL A 45 2.47 -26.17 0.12
CA VAL A 45 1.38 -25.43 -0.53
C VAL A 45 0.46 -24.86 0.54
N ASP A 46 0.01 -25.67 1.50
CA ASP A 46 -0.88 -25.24 2.58
C ASP A 46 -0.23 -24.15 3.46
N ALA A 47 1.08 -24.18 3.67
CA ALA A 47 1.78 -23.11 4.38
C ALA A 47 1.84 -21.80 3.58
N VAL A 48 1.91 -21.88 2.25
CA VAL A 48 1.92 -20.70 1.36
C VAL A 48 0.50 -20.16 1.17
N THR A 49 -0.49 -21.03 1.03
CA THR A 49 -1.89 -20.65 0.81
C THR A 49 -2.63 -20.38 2.11
N GLY A 50 -2.20 -20.98 3.22
CA GLY A 50 -2.73 -20.82 4.58
C GLY A 50 -2.03 -19.75 5.41
N SER A 51 -1.03 -19.05 4.85
CA SER A 51 -0.58 -17.76 5.39
C SER A 51 -1.65 -16.69 5.08
N GLU A 52 -2.79 -16.86 5.72
CA GLU A 52 -3.93 -15.97 5.84
C GLU A 52 -3.48 -14.62 6.45
N THR A 53 -2.89 -13.75 5.62
CA THR A 53 -3.40 -12.38 5.58
C THR A 53 -4.49 -12.39 4.52
N PRO A 54 -5.75 -12.79 4.84
CA PRO A 54 -6.83 -12.55 3.93
C PRO A 54 -6.83 -11.04 3.75
N ASN A 55 -6.48 -10.57 2.56
CA ASN A 55 -6.61 -9.16 2.22
C ASN A 55 -8.11 -8.95 2.06
N PRO A 56 -8.85 -8.50 3.09
CA PRO A 56 -10.29 -8.60 3.03
C PRO A 56 -10.78 -7.57 2.02
N ASN A 57 -11.66 -8.01 1.13
CA ASN A 57 -12.26 -7.13 0.12
C ASN A 57 -13.49 -6.43 0.71
N TYR A 58 -13.49 -5.10 0.72
CA TYR A 58 -14.58 -4.29 1.24
C TYR A 58 -15.59 -3.84 0.16
N GLY A 59 -15.36 -4.24 -1.10
CA GLY A 59 -16.29 -4.03 -2.21
C GLY A 59 -15.85 -2.94 -3.19
N VAL A 60 -16.83 -2.39 -3.92
CA VAL A 60 -16.64 -1.37 -4.96
C VAL A 60 -17.40 -0.10 -4.58
N PHE A 61 -16.75 1.05 -4.69
CA PHE A 61 -17.28 2.36 -4.33
C PHE A 61 -17.08 3.35 -5.46
N SER A 62 -17.95 4.35 -5.57
CA SER A 62 -17.79 5.40 -6.59
C SER A 62 -16.80 6.50 -6.21
N SER A 63 -16.35 6.55 -4.95
CA SER A 63 -15.31 7.49 -4.51
C SER A 63 -14.65 7.05 -3.19
N LEU A 64 -13.42 7.51 -2.95
CA LEU A 64 -12.70 7.27 -1.70
C LEU A 64 -13.43 7.81 -0.44
N PRO A 65 -14.03 9.02 -0.45
CA PRO A 65 -14.78 9.50 0.71
C PRO A 65 -15.97 8.62 1.09
N LEU A 66 -16.65 8.00 0.11
CA LEU A 66 -17.74 7.06 0.39
C LEU A 66 -17.24 5.79 1.06
N LEU A 67 -16.10 5.26 0.61
CA LEU A 67 -15.43 4.14 1.27
C LEU A 67 -15.05 4.51 2.71
N GLN A 68 -14.42 5.66 2.92
CA GLN A 68 -13.99 6.11 4.26
C GLN A 68 -15.18 6.40 5.19
N ALA A 69 -16.32 6.84 4.67
CA ALA A 69 -17.55 7.01 5.45
C ALA A 69 -18.21 5.67 5.81
N ALA A 70 -18.21 4.70 4.89
CA ALA A 70 -18.78 3.37 5.13
C ALA A 70 -17.90 2.52 6.05
N TYR A 71 -16.58 2.62 5.88
CA TYR A 71 -15.58 1.87 6.63
C TYR A 71 -14.45 2.81 7.09
N PRO A 72 -14.64 3.53 8.21
CA PRO A 72 -13.61 4.45 8.72
C PRO A 72 -12.31 3.75 9.12
N THR A 73 -12.42 2.48 9.51
CA THR A 73 -11.30 1.59 9.81
C THR A 73 -11.50 0.26 9.09
N ALA A 74 -10.39 -0.39 8.75
CA ALA A 74 -10.38 -1.72 8.17
C ALA A 74 -9.27 -2.57 8.79
N GLN A 75 -9.30 -3.86 8.52
CA GLN A 75 -8.21 -4.75 8.88
C GLN A 75 -6.99 -4.44 8.01
N ALA A 76 -5.79 -4.49 8.60
CA ALA A 76 -4.55 -4.33 7.85
C ALA A 76 -4.45 -5.36 6.70
N GLY A 77 -4.04 -4.90 5.52
CA GLY A 77 -4.04 -5.67 4.28
C GLY A 77 -5.37 -5.60 3.51
N ALA A 78 -6.37 -4.88 4.00
CA ALA A 78 -7.63 -4.71 3.29
C ALA A 78 -7.52 -3.91 2.01
N TYR A 79 -8.44 -4.21 1.09
CA TYR A 79 -8.58 -3.47 -0.15
C TYR A 79 -10.04 -3.23 -0.52
N ALA A 80 -10.26 -2.18 -1.30
CA ALA A 80 -11.52 -1.88 -1.98
C ALA A 80 -11.23 -1.32 -3.37
N VAL A 81 -12.21 -1.38 -4.27
CA VAL A 81 -12.10 -0.79 -5.62
C VAL A 81 -12.86 0.53 -5.65
N ILE A 82 -12.23 1.58 -6.17
CA ILE A 82 -12.85 2.87 -6.45
C ILE A 82 -13.10 2.97 -7.96
N ASP A 83 -14.37 2.90 -8.35
CA ASP A 83 -14.83 3.02 -9.73
C ASP A 83 -15.70 4.28 -9.86
N GLU A 84 -15.05 5.38 -10.27
CA GLU A 84 -15.69 6.70 -10.46
C GLU A 84 -16.66 6.71 -11.66
N GLY A 85 -16.71 5.62 -12.45
CA GLY A 85 -17.59 5.44 -13.59
C GLY A 85 -16.90 5.65 -14.93
N VAL A 86 -17.71 5.85 -15.97
CA VAL A 86 -17.24 5.87 -17.37
C VAL A 86 -16.20 6.95 -17.61
N GLY A 87 -15.07 6.57 -18.21
CA GLY A 87 -13.99 7.48 -18.59
C GLY A 87 -12.92 7.67 -17.52
N THR A 88 -12.99 6.92 -16.42
CA THR A 88 -11.93 6.87 -15.39
C THR A 88 -11.56 5.42 -15.11
N ASP A 89 -10.27 5.12 -15.04
CA ASP A 89 -9.82 3.78 -14.70
C ASP A 89 -10.09 3.49 -13.21
N PRO A 90 -10.58 2.28 -12.86
CA PRO A 90 -10.76 1.89 -11.47
C PRO A 90 -9.44 1.92 -10.71
N LYS A 91 -9.48 2.46 -9.49
CA LYS A 91 -8.32 2.56 -8.59
C LYS A 91 -8.50 1.60 -7.44
N LEU A 92 -7.40 1.13 -6.85
CA LEU A 92 -7.46 0.36 -5.61
C LEU A 92 -7.29 1.30 -4.42
N ALA A 93 -8.13 1.14 -3.40
CA ALA A 93 -7.90 1.68 -2.07
C ALA A 93 -7.34 0.56 -1.18
N LEU A 94 -6.28 0.85 -0.45
CA LEU A 94 -5.58 -0.07 0.44
C LEU A 94 -5.64 0.47 1.88
N PHE A 95 -5.62 -0.45 2.83
CA PHE A 95 -5.52 -0.14 4.26
C PHE A 95 -4.39 -0.98 4.85
N ASP A 96 -3.25 -0.37 5.16
CA ASP A 96 -2.12 -1.06 5.79
C ASP A 96 -2.18 -1.00 7.33
N SER A 97 -1.18 -1.57 8.01
CA SER A 97 -1.14 -1.59 9.49
C SER A 97 -0.79 -0.25 10.14
N ASN A 98 -0.26 0.69 9.38
CA ASN A 98 0.17 2.03 9.82
C ASN A 98 -0.79 3.14 9.35
N ASP A 99 -1.77 2.79 8.52
CA ASP A 99 -2.78 3.68 8.00
C ASP A 99 -3.87 3.93 9.05
N THR A 100 -4.19 5.20 9.23
CA THR A 100 -5.35 5.64 10.01
C THR A 100 -6.58 5.91 9.12
N VAL A 101 -6.38 5.92 7.80
CA VAL A 101 -7.38 6.17 6.76
C VAL A 101 -7.05 5.37 5.51
N TRP A 102 -8.06 5.01 4.72
CA TRP A 102 -7.85 4.39 3.41
C TRP A 102 -7.01 5.28 2.48
N LYS A 103 -6.05 4.67 1.78
CA LYS A 103 -5.20 5.34 0.79
C LYS A 103 -5.37 4.71 -0.59
N LEU A 104 -5.26 5.52 -1.64
CA LEU A 104 -5.26 5.00 -3.01
C LEU A 104 -3.89 4.38 -3.35
N SER A 105 -3.91 3.21 -3.98
CA SER A 105 -2.73 2.57 -4.56
C SER A 105 -2.07 3.51 -5.57
N GLY A 106 -0.78 3.77 -5.37
CA GLY A 106 -0.02 4.68 -6.24
C GLY A 106 -0.22 6.17 -5.94
N ALA A 107 -1.06 6.55 -4.97
CA ALA A 107 -1.01 7.89 -4.42
C ALA A 107 0.29 8.02 -3.63
N ALA A 108 1.20 8.88 -4.09
CA ALA A 108 2.29 9.31 -3.23
C ALA A 108 1.67 9.94 -1.98
N ASP A 109 2.13 9.52 -0.79
CA ASP A 109 1.87 10.25 0.44
C ASP A 109 2.45 11.66 0.27
N GLN A 110 1.62 12.57 -0.25
CA GLN A 110 1.89 14.00 -0.33
C GLN A 110 1.82 14.52 1.10
N THR A 111 2.84 14.18 1.89
CA THR A 111 3.02 14.74 3.21
C THR A 111 3.35 16.21 2.98
N PRO A 112 2.46 17.15 3.32
CA PRO A 112 2.71 18.54 3.06
C PRO A 112 3.97 18.92 3.84
N THR A 113 5.06 19.25 3.14
CA THR A 113 6.29 19.65 3.81
C THR A 113 6.05 21.04 4.36
N GLU A 114 6.17 21.22 5.68
CA GLU A 114 6.09 22.56 6.29
C GLU A 114 7.20 23.43 5.71
N VAL A 115 6.83 24.56 5.11
CA VAL A 115 7.80 25.52 4.57
C VAL A 115 7.68 26.84 5.32
N PHE A 116 8.76 27.22 5.98
CA PHE A 116 8.91 28.55 6.57
C PHE A 116 9.35 29.54 5.48
N ILE A 117 8.52 30.56 5.24
CA ILE A 117 8.84 31.66 4.34
C ILE A 117 9.33 32.84 5.18
N ASN A 118 10.57 33.29 4.96
CA ASN A 118 11.11 34.45 5.66
C ASN A 118 10.62 35.74 4.99
N GLY A 119 9.93 36.60 5.76
CA GLY A 119 9.54 37.95 5.31
C GLY A 119 8.53 37.95 4.15
N TYR A 120 7.38 37.29 4.33
CA TYR A 120 6.30 37.32 3.35
C TYR A 120 5.49 38.62 3.42
N TRP A 121 4.84 38.98 2.32
CA TRP A 121 3.77 39.98 2.29
C TRP A 121 2.54 39.42 1.58
N THR A 122 1.39 40.02 1.85
CA THR A 122 0.10 39.60 1.29
C THR A 122 -0.43 40.69 0.38
N ASP A 123 -0.67 40.36 -0.88
CA ASP A 123 -1.44 41.17 -1.80
C ASP A 123 -2.92 40.94 -1.51
N LYS A 124 -3.57 41.98 -1.00
CA LYS A 124 -4.98 41.95 -0.65
C LYS A 124 -5.84 42.20 -1.89
N THR A 125 -6.86 41.37 -2.08
CA THR A 125 -7.84 41.56 -3.16
C THR A 125 -9.10 42.29 -2.67
N THR A 126 -9.44 42.18 -1.39
CA THR A 126 -10.74 42.61 -0.84
C THR A 126 -10.67 43.54 0.37
N ASN A 127 -9.60 43.52 1.17
CA ASN A 127 -9.53 44.25 2.45
C ASN A 127 -8.27 45.12 2.58
N SER A 128 -8.41 46.35 3.09
CA SER A 128 -7.28 47.26 3.36
C SER A 128 -6.55 46.99 4.67
N ASP A 129 -7.14 46.22 5.59
CA ASP A 129 -6.49 45.82 6.83
C ASP A 129 -5.41 44.77 6.57
N LYS A 130 -4.14 45.16 6.73
CA LYS A 130 -2.99 44.28 6.47
C LYS A 130 -2.79 43.22 7.55
N SER A 131 -3.51 43.31 8.67
CA SER A 131 -3.42 42.35 9.79
C SER A 131 -4.25 41.09 9.56
N ASN A 132 -5.33 41.18 8.78
CA ASN A 132 -6.30 40.08 8.65
C ASN A 132 -6.10 39.36 7.32
N HIS A 133 -5.83 38.05 7.36
CA HIS A 133 -5.72 37.22 6.17
C HIS A 133 -7.09 36.68 5.77
N GLU A 134 -7.41 36.71 4.47
CA GLU A 134 -8.70 36.25 3.93
C GLU A 134 -8.48 35.15 2.87
N ILE A 135 -9.47 34.27 2.70
CA ILE A 135 -9.45 33.30 1.59
C ILE A 135 -9.47 34.08 0.26
N GLY A 136 -8.58 33.72 -0.67
CA GLY A 136 -8.38 34.40 -1.94
C GLY A 136 -7.32 35.52 -1.93
N ASP A 137 -6.73 35.82 -0.76
CA ASP A 137 -5.53 36.65 -0.70
C ASP A 137 -4.32 35.92 -1.31
N VAL A 138 -3.40 36.68 -1.92
CA VAL A 138 -2.18 36.14 -2.50
C VAL A 138 -0.99 36.45 -1.61
N ILE A 139 -0.30 35.42 -1.15
CA ILE A 139 0.91 35.52 -0.35
C ILE A 139 2.14 35.40 -1.25
N ARG A 140 3.05 36.35 -1.08
CA ARG A 140 4.29 36.49 -1.83
C ARG A 140 5.46 36.48 -0.86
N GLY A 141 6.52 35.77 -1.20
CA GLY A 141 7.71 35.77 -0.37
C GLY A 141 8.90 35.10 -1.02
N PHE A 142 10.02 35.09 -0.31
CA PHE A 142 11.25 34.45 -0.75
C PHE A 142 11.59 33.27 0.13
N ARG A 143 12.02 32.18 -0.51
CA ARG A 143 12.66 31.04 0.14
C ARG A 143 14.01 30.82 -0.51
N ASN A 144 15.08 31.07 0.24
CA ASN A 144 16.45 30.99 -0.25
C ASN A 144 16.63 31.82 -1.55
N THR A 145 16.71 31.15 -2.70
CA THR A 145 16.90 31.76 -4.03
C THR A 145 15.63 31.80 -4.87
N ALA A 146 14.51 31.27 -4.39
CA ALA A 146 13.26 31.16 -5.12
C ALA A 146 12.19 32.14 -4.61
N TYR A 147 11.45 32.72 -5.54
CA TYR A 147 10.24 33.49 -5.25
C TYR A 147 9.04 32.55 -5.20
N ILE A 148 8.22 32.67 -4.15
CA ILE A 148 7.03 31.85 -3.93
C ILE A 148 5.81 32.76 -4.01
N ILE A 149 4.80 32.30 -4.76
CA ILE A 149 3.45 32.89 -4.80
C ILE A 149 2.49 31.78 -4.41
N ALA A 150 1.63 32.02 -3.42
CA ALA A 150 0.62 31.09 -2.96
C ALA A 150 -0.70 31.82 -2.73
N GLU A 151 -1.83 31.14 -3.00
CA GLU A 151 -3.16 31.65 -2.69
C GLU A 151 -3.65 31.04 -1.36
N ILE A 152 -4.29 31.86 -0.53
CA ILE A 152 -4.93 31.37 0.70
C ILE A 152 -6.24 30.68 0.33
N ILE A 153 -6.22 29.35 0.29
CA ILE A 153 -7.44 28.56 0.01
C ILE A 153 -8.19 28.15 1.28
N ALA A 154 -7.54 28.23 2.45
CA ALA A 154 -8.14 27.97 3.77
C ALA A 154 -7.33 28.67 4.88
N LEU A 155 -8.01 29.12 5.93
CA LEU A 155 -7.39 29.73 7.11
C LEU A 155 -7.45 28.76 8.30
N PRO A 156 -6.34 28.49 9.01
CA PRO A 156 -6.41 27.82 10.30
C PRO A 156 -7.08 28.73 11.34
N ILE A 157 -7.81 28.12 12.28
CA ILE A 157 -8.67 28.80 13.28
C ILE A 157 -7.88 29.62 14.32
N THR A 158 -6.55 29.74 14.20
CA THR A 158 -5.69 30.22 15.28
C THR A 158 -4.75 31.33 14.81
N ASN A 159 -4.98 32.53 15.35
CA ASN A 159 -4.08 33.67 15.56
C ASN A 159 -2.86 33.83 14.61
N ASP A 160 -2.86 34.95 13.88
CA ASP A 160 -1.99 35.33 12.75
C ASP A 160 -0.47 35.25 12.96
N ASN A 161 0.00 35.09 14.21
CA ASN A 161 1.43 35.09 14.52
C ASN A 161 2.18 33.85 14.05
N ASN A 162 1.50 32.79 13.57
CA ASN A 162 2.12 31.55 13.10
C ASN A 162 1.41 30.95 11.88
N LEU A 163 1.21 31.73 10.82
CA LEU A 163 0.76 31.17 9.53
C LEU A 163 1.78 30.14 9.02
N LYS A 164 1.35 28.88 8.98
CA LYS A 164 2.10 27.76 8.41
C LYS A 164 1.72 27.61 6.94
N PHE A 165 2.72 27.53 6.08
CA PHE A 165 2.55 27.32 4.65
C PHE A 165 2.89 25.88 4.28
N TYR A 166 2.00 25.27 3.50
CA TYR A 166 2.18 23.94 2.95
C TYR A 166 2.30 24.08 1.43
N LEU A 167 3.45 23.67 0.88
CA LEU A 167 3.61 23.57 -0.57
C LEU A 167 3.20 22.15 -0.98
N TYR A 168 2.22 22.06 -1.87
CA TYR A 168 1.92 20.84 -2.60
C TYR A 168 2.80 20.84 -3.85
N ASN A 169 3.68 19.85 -3.97
CA ASN A 169 4.35 19.62 -5.24
C ASN A 169 3.39 18.80 -6.10
N GLU A 170 2.78 19.42 -7.10
CA GLU A 170 2.14 18.66 -8.17
C GLU A 170 3.22 17.77 -8.81
N ALA A 171 2.98 16.46 -8.78
CA ALA A 171 3.83 15.44 -9.40
C ALA A 171 3.44 15.25 -10.85
#